data_AF-A0A355AG55-F1
#
_entry.id   AF-A0A355AG55-F1
#
_cell.length_a   1.000
_cell.length_b   1.000
_cell.length_c   1.000
_cell.angle_alpha   90.00
_cell.angle_beta   90.00
_cell.angle_gamma   90.00
#
_symmetry.space_group_name_H-M   'P 1'
#
loop_
_entity.id
_entity.type
_entity.pdbx_description
1 polymer ?
#
loop_
_entity_poly.entity_id
_entity_poly.type
_entity_poly.pdbx_seq_one_letter_code
_entity_poly.pdbx_strand_id
1 'polypeptide(L)'
;MATSLLLLLDDIASTLDDVALMTKVAVKKTAGVLGDDLALNAKQITGAPADRELPVVFKVAIGSLANKGILVPTALMLNWLLPDAITPLLIIGGAFLCFEGTEKVLHKFTHAENSNNGEDSSPDQVETNDNRQTESSRIRGAIRTDFILSAEIIVITLGVVADKPFFTQLSVLVAIALLMT
;
A
#
# COMPACT_ATOMS: atom_id res chain seq x y z
N MET A 1 -5.50 -37.67 25.59
CA MET A 1 -6.11 -37.02 24.41
C MET A 1 -6.35 -35.51 24.61
N ALA A 2 -6.81 -35.04 25.79
CA ALA A 2 -7.00 -33.60 26.04
C ALA A 2 -5.70 -32.76 26.00
N THR A 3 -4.56 -33.32 26.41
CA THR A 3 -3.25 -32.63 26.41
C THR A 3 -2.77 -32.28 24.99
N SER A 4 -3.11 -33.09 23.98
CA SER A 4 -2.69 -32.85 22.60
C SER A 4 -3.46 -31.70 21.94
N LEU A 5 -4.72 -31.49 22.32
CA LEU A 5 -5.53 -30.38 21.82
C LEU A 5 -5.08 -29.04 22.42
N LEU A 6 -4.78 -29.03 23.72
CA LEU A 6 -4.28 -27.83 24.38
C LEU A 6 -2.91 -27.40 23.84
N LEU A 7 -2.02 -28.35 23.55
CA LEU A 7 -0.73 -28.05 22.90
C LEU A 7 -0.91 -27.46 21.49
N LEU A 8 -1.82 -28.01 20.68
CA LEU A 8 -2.13 -27.43 19.37
C LEU A 8 -2.72 -26.02 19.47
N LEU A 9 -3.56 -25.77 20.47
CA LEU A 9 -4.13 -24.44 20.69
C LEU A 9 -3.05 -23.43 21.14
N ASP A 10 -2.10 -23.87 21.96
CA ASP A 10 -0.97 -23.06 22.40
C ASP A 10 -0.02 -22.72 21.23
N ASP A 11 0.26 -23.69 20.35
CA ASP A 11 1.03 -23.44 19.11
C ASP A 11 0.31 -22.44 18.19
N ILE A 12 -1.01 -22.55 18.05
CA ILE A 12 -1.81 -21.57 17.28
C ILE A 12 -1.76 -20.18 17.95
N ALA A 13 -1.87 -20.11 19.28
CA ALA A 13 -1.80 -18.84 19.99
C ALA A 13 -0.42 -18.18 19.84
N SER A 14 0.66 -18.96 19.95
CA SER A 14 2.03 -18.48 19.77
C SER A 14 2.28 -18.01 18.34
N THR A 15 1.81 -18.74 17.33
CA THR A 15 1.94 -18.31 15.93
C THR A 15 1.14 -17.05 15.64
N LEU A 16 -0.05 -16.89 16.21
CA LEU A 16 -0.85 -15.67 16.11
C LEU A 16 -0.17 -14.45 16.77
N ASP A 17 0.50 -14.64 17.91
CA ASP A 17 1.27 -13.58 18.56
C ASP A 17 2.45 -13.14 17.68
N ASP A 18 3.18 -14.10 17.10
CA ASP A 18 4.26 -13.84 16.14
C ASP A 18 3.76 -13.04 14.91
N VAL A 19 2.59 -13.40 14.38
CA VAL A 19 1.93 -12.68 13.29
C VAL A 19 1.57 -11.26 13.71
N ALA A 20 1.01 -11.07 14.91
CA ALA A 20 0.63 -9.77 15.42
C ALA A 20 1.85 -8.84 15.61
N LEU A 21 2.93 -9.37 16.20
CA LEU A 21 4.19 -8.65 16.40
C LEU A 21 4.82 -8.26 15.06
N MET A 22 4.89 -9.18 14.10
CA MET A 22 5.48 -8.90 12.80
C MET A 22 4.62 -7.96 11.96
N THR A 23 3.30 -8.07 12.02
CA THR A 23 2.38 -7.11 11.40
C THR A 23 2.62 -5.72 11.97
N LYS A 24 2.77 -5.58 13.30
CA LYS A 24 3.07 -4.31 13.94
C LYS A 24 4.41 -3.72 13.47
N VAL A 25 5.45 -4.55 13.33
CA VAL A 25 6.75 -4.11 12.83
C VAL A 25 6.65 -3.68 11.36
N ALA A 26 5.93 -4.44 10.53
CA ALA A 26 5.69 -4.12 9.13
C ALA A 26 4.97 -2.77 8.99
N VAL A 27 3.83 -2.58 9.68
CA VAL A 27 3.09 -1.30 9.71
C VAL A 27 4.01 -0.15 10.14
N LYS A 28 4.85 -0.35 11.16
CA LYS A 28 5.79 0.69 11.61
C LYS A 28 6.81 1.05 10.53
N LYS A 29 7.34 0.05 9.79
CA LYS A 29 8.31 0.28 8.71
C LYS A 29 7.66 0.88 7.45
N THR A 30 6.38 0.65 7.23
CA THR A 30 5.64 1.19 6.08
C THR A 30 4.87 2.46 6.42
N ALA A 31 4.90 2.97 7.65
CA ALA A 31 4.07 4.09 8.09
C ALA A 31 4.28 5.38 7.28
N GLY A 32 5.51 5.65 6.83
CA GLY A 32 5.82 6.82 6.01
C GLY A 32 5.20 6.73 4.62
N VAL A 33 5.36 5.58 3.97
CA VAL A 33 4.81 5.27 2.65
C VAL A 33 3.28 5.25 2.73
N LEU A 34 2.73 4.52 3.71
CA LEU A 34 1.30 4.44 3.98
C LEU A 34 0.62 5.82 4.16
N GLY A 35 1.32 6.78 4.78
CA GLY A 35 0.80 8.13 4.92
C GLY A 35 0.64 8.86 3.58
N ASP A 36 1.65 8.75 2.71
CA ASP A 36 1.61 9.30 1.35
C ASP A 36 0.50 8.62 0.53
N ASP A 37 0.42 7.31 0.67
CA ASP A 37 -0.52 6.45 -0.02
C ASP A 37 -1.98 6.79 0.21
N LEU A 38 -2.34 6.95 1.49
CA LEU A 38 -3.68 7.34 1.90
C LEU A 38 -4.03 8.74 1.37
N ALA A 39 -3.07 9.67 1.36
CA ALA A 39 -3.28 11.01 0.83
C ALA A 39 -3.49 11.01 -0.69
N LEU A 40 -2.71 10.22 -1.42
CA LEU A 40 -2.83 10.08 -2.88
C LEU A 40 -4.14 9.41 -3.27
N ASN A 41 -4.55 8.33 -2.58
CA ASN A 41 -5.83 7.69 -2.84
C ASN A 41 -7.00 8.63 -2.53
N ALA A 42 -6.97 9.34 -1.39
CA ALA A 42 -8.01 10.30 -1.02
C ALA A 42 -8.20 11.40 -2.07
N LYS A 43 -7.11 11.93 -2.64
CA LYS A 43 -7.16 12.95 -3.70
C LYS A 43 -7.83 12.47 -4.99
N GLN A 44 -7.75 11.18 -5.30
CA GLN A 44 -8.30 10.62 -6.54
C GLN A 44 -9.80 10.32 -6.47
N ILE A 45 -10.33 10.08 -5.26
CA ILE A 45 -11.74 9.76 -5.02
C ILE A 45 -12.57 10.95 -4.53
N THR A 46 -11.93 12.01 -4.01
CA THR A 46 -12.62 13.21 -3.52
C THR A 46 -12.97 14.16 -4.67
N GLY A 47 -14.16 14.77 -4.62
CA GLY A 47 -14.63 15.73 -5.63
C GLY A 47 -15.73 15.20 -6.55
N ALA A 48 -16.34 14.06 -6.22
CA ALA A 48 -17.63 13.66 -6.79
C ALA A 48 -18.76 14.18 -5.89
N PRO A 49 -20.00 14.38 -6.39
CA PRO A 49 -21.13 14.68 -5.52
C PRO A 49 -21.25 13.59 -4.45
N ALA A 50 -21.39 13.98 -3.18
CA ALA A 50 -21.28 13.11 -2.00
C ALA A 50 -22.12 11.81 -2.08
N ASP A 51 -23.28 11.86 -2.76
CA ASP A 51 -24.16 10.69 -2.99
C ASP A 51 -23.52 9.58 -3.86
N ARG A 52 -22.41 9.86 -4.55
CA ARG A 52 -21.73 8.92 -5.46
C ARG A 52 -20.31 8.52 -5.02
N GLU A 53 -19.80 9.08 -3.92
CA GLU A 53 -18.44 8.77 -3.44
C GLU A 53 -18.35 7.36 -2.86
N LEU A 54 -19.32 6.95 -2.03
CA LEU A 54 -19.36 5.61 -1.41
C LEU A 54 -19.34 4.45 -2.42
N PRO A 55 -20.18 4.45 -3.49
CA PRO A 55 -20.13 3.42 -4.53
C PRO A 55 -18.81 3.37 -5.30
N VAL A 56 -18.15 4.52 -5.49
CA VAL A 56 -16.85 4.60 -6.18
C VAL A 56 -15.76 3.97 -5.31
N VAL A 57 -15.71 4.34 -4.03
CA VAL A 57 -14.75 3.76 -3.07
C VAL A 57 -14.93 2.26 -2.97
N PHE A 58 -16.16 1.76 -2.92
CA PHE A 58 -16.41 0.32 -2.87
C PHE A 58 -15.90 -0.43 -4.12
N LYS A 59 -16.08 0.14 -5.32
CA LYS A 59 -15.52 -0.44 -6.56
C LYS A 59 -13.99 -0.43 -6.55
N VAL A 60 -13.38 0.64 -6.04
CA VAL A 60 -11.91 0.73 -5.88
C VAL A 60 -11.42 -0.31 -4.87
N ALA A 61 -12.08 -0.46 -3.72
CA ALA A 61 -11.73 -1.44 -2.70
C ALA A 61 -11.81 -2.88 -3.24
N ILE A 62 -12.86 -3.24 -3.99
CA ILE A 62 -12.94 -4.56 -4.63
C ILE A 62 -11.81 -4.76 -5.65
N GLY A 63 -11.52 -3.74 -6.47
CA GLY A 63 -10.43 -3.81 -7.45
C GLY A 63 -9.05 -3.93 -6.81
N SER A 64 -8.83 -3.17 -5.74
CA SER A 64 -7.63 -3.20 -4.89
C SER A 64 -7.43 -4.57 -4.25
N LEU A 65 -8.49 -5.16 -3.69
CA LEU A 65 -8.44 -6.48 -3.07
C LEU A 65 -8.05 -7.56 -4.10
N ALA A 66 -8.62 -7.50 -5.31
CA ALA A 66 -8.27 -8.43 -6.39
C ALA A 66 -6.79 -8.29 -6.80
N ASN A 67 -6.29 -7.06 -6.90
CA ASN A 67 -4.89 -6.76 -7.18
C ASN A 67 -3.96 -7.34 -6.10
N LYS A 68 -4.28 -7.12 -4.82
CA LYS A 68 -3.53 -7.65 -3.68
C LYS A 68 -3.56 -9.18 -3.63
N GLY A 69 -4.66 -9.79 -4.07
CA GLY A 69 -4.78 -11.24 -4.25
C GLY A 69 -3.79 -11.82 -5.27
N ILE A 70 -3.29 -11.03 -6.22
CA ILE A 70 -2.23 -11.42 -7.17
C ILE A 70 -0.84 -11.07 -6.60
N LEU A 71 -0.74 -9.91 -5.95
CA LEU A 71 0.52 -9.36 -5.44
C LEU A 71 1.10 -10.22 -4.31
N VAL A 72 0.27 -10.65 -3.36
CA VAL A 72 0.72 -11.46 -2.20
C VAL A 72 1.32 -12.82 -2.63
N PRO A 73 0.66 -13.64 -3.46
CA PRO A 73 1.26 -14.88 -3.96
C PRO A 73 2.52 -14.64 -4.78
N THR A 74 2.55 -13.56 -5.58
CA THR A 74 3.74 -13.22 -6.38
C THR A 74 4.93 -12.86 -5.49
N ALA A 75 4.70 -12.10 -4.43
CA ALA A 75 5.72 -11.75 -3.44
C ALA A 75 6.24 -12.99 -2.68
N LEU A 76 5.35 -13.89 -2.27
CA LEU A 76 5.73 -15.16 -1.65
C LEU A 76 6.51 -16.06 -2.61
N MET A 77 6.11 -16.11 -3.89
CA MET A 77 6.83 -16.84 -4.92
C MET A 77 8.25 -16.27 -5.13
N LEU A 78 8.39 -14.95 -5.13
CA LEU A 78 9.69 -14.28 -5.21
C LEU A 78 10.60 -14.70 -4.05
N ASN A 79 10.08 -14.68 -2.81
CA ASN A 79 10.84 -15.13 -1.64
C ASN A 79 11.25 -16.60 -1.74
N TRP A 80 10.37 -17.45 -2.27
CA TRP A 80 10.68 -18.87 -2.43
C TRP A 80 11.73 -19.15 -3.51
N LEU A 81 11.72 -18.40 -4.62
CA LEU A 81 12.67 -18.58 -5.73
C LEU A 81 14.05 -17.97 -5.44
N LEU A 82 14.06 -16.75 -4.89
CA LEU A 82 15.23 -15.89 -4.80
C LEU A 82 15.18 -15.06 -3.50
N PRO A 83 15.31 -15.68 -2.31
CA PRO A 83 15.24 -14.96 -1.04
C PRO A 83 16.36 -13.90 -0.93
N ASP A 84 17.56 -14.22 -1.44
CA ASP A 84 18.70 -13.30 -1.45
C ASP A 84 18.48 -12.07 -2.34
N ALA A 85 17.47 -12.08 -3.23
CA ALA A 85 17.11 -10.93 -4.05
C ALA A 85 16.27 -9.90 -3.29
N ILE A 86 15.68 -10.25 -2.16
CA ILE A 86 14.84 -9.35 -1.37
C ILE A 86 15.68 -8.19 -0.82
N THR A 87 16.83 -8.47 -0.21
CA THR A 87 17.72 -7.45 0.34
C THR A 87 18.18 -6.43 -0.71
N PRO A 88 18.73 -6.81 -1.88
CA PRO A 88 19.11 -5.84 -2.90
C PRO A 88 17.90 -5.11 -3.49
N LEU A 89 16.75 -5.77 -3.65
CA LEU A 89 15.51 -5.12 -4.09
C LEU A 89 15.08 -4.01 -3.09
N LEU A 90 15.14 -4.29 -1.79
CA LEU A 90 14.85 -3.33 -0.72
C LEU A 90 15.87 -2.18 -0.69
N ILE A 91 17.16 -2.46 -0.91
CA ILE A 91 18.20 -1.42 -0.97
C ILE A 91 17.94 -0.48 -2.15
N ILE A 92 17.61 -1.03 -3.32
CA ILE A 92 17.30 -0.24 -4.53
C ILE A 92 16.03 0.58 -4.32
N GLY A 93 14.97 -0.04 -3.80
CA GLY A 93 13.71 0.66 -3.48
C GLY A 93 13.93 1.77 -2.46
N GLY A 94 14.66 1.50 -1.38
CA GLY A 94 15.01 2.49 -0.36
C GLY A 94 15.85 3.65 -0.93
N ALA A 95 16.82 3.36 -1.79
CA ALA A 95 17.62 4.39 -2.45
C ALA A 95 16.76 5.29 -3.36
N PHE A 96 15.81 4.70 -4.10
CA PHE A 96 14.86 5.45 -4.92
C PHE A 96 13.96 6.37 -4.06
N LEU A 97 13.43 5.88 -2.95
CA LEU A 97 12.63 6.69 -2.02
C LEU A 97 13.44 7.82 -1.37
N CYS A 98 14.71 7.59 -1.04
CA CYS A 98 15.59 8.64 -0.54
C CYS A 98 15.81 9.73 -1.60
N PHE A 99 15.92 9.35 -2.87
CA PHE A 99 16.04 10.29 -3.98
C PHE A 99 14.76 11.13 -4.14
N GLU A 100 13.60 10.50 -4.26
CA GLU A 100 12.32 11.20 -4.42
C GLU A 100 11.98 12.06 -3.19
N GLY A 101 12.26 11.56 -1.99
CA GLY A 101 12.10 12.30 -0.74
C GLY A 101 12.96 13.56 -0.70
N THR A 102 14.23 13.47 -1.14
CA THR A 102 15.14 14.62 -1.20
C THR A 102 14.65 15.67 -2.21
N GLU A 103 14.16 15.23 -3.38
CA GLU A 103 13.62 16.12 -4.40
C GLU A 103 12.37 16.87 -3.90
N LYS A 104 11.43 16.16 -3.28
CA LYS A 104 10.22 16.75 -2.68
C LYS A 104 10.54 17.77 -1.58
N VAL A 105 11.55 17.50 -0.74
CA VAL A 105 11.99 18.42 0.32
C VAL A 105 12.69 19.64 -0.29
N LEU A 106 13.61 19.43 -1.22
CA LEU A 106 14.35 20.52 -1.88
C LEU A 106 13.38 21.49 -2.57
N HIS A 107 12.41 20.96 -3.32
CA HIS A 107 11.42 21.78 -4.02
C HIS A 107 10.57 22.63 -3.06
N LYS A 108 10.27 22.15 -1.85
CA LYS A 108 9.57 22.92 -0.81
C LYS A 108 10.44 24.04 -0.22
N PHE A 109 11.74 23.79 -0.03
CA PHE A 109 12.66 24.81 0.48
C PHE A 109 13.00 25.87 -0.58
N THR A 110 13.14 25.50 -1.85
CA THR A 110 13.42 26.45 -2.93
C THR A 110 12.19 27.27 -3.34
N HIS A 111 10.96 26.78 -3.13
CA HIS A 111 9.73 27.59 -3.28
C HIS A 111 9.44 28.48 -2.07
N ALA A 112 10.03 28.22 -0.90
CA ALA A 112 9.86 29.09 0.27
C ALA A 112 10.60 30.45 0.12
N GLU A 113 11.57 30.55 -0.78
CA GLU A 113 12.32 31.79 -1.05
C GLU A 113 11.69 32.67 -2.15
N ASN A 114 10.68 32.17 -2.87
CA ASN A 114 9.98 32.89 -3.94
C ASN A 114 8.46 32.95 -3.72
N SER A 115 7.98 33.04 -2.48
CA SER A 115 6.57 33.32 -2.22
C SER A 115 6.31 34.84 -2.17
N ASN A 116 6.43 35.46 -3.33
CA ASN A 116 5.71 36.68 -3.65
C ASN A 116 5.51 36.76 -5.16
N ASN A 117 4.65 35.88 -5.69
CA ASN A 117 3.71 36.18 -6.76
C ASN A 117 2.85 34.94 -6.98
N GLY A 118 1.54 35.15 -6.89
CA GLY A 118 0.54 34.10 -6.99
C GLY A 118 0.47 33.47 -8.36
N GLU A 119 0.02 32.23 -8.36
CA GLU A 119 -0.79 31.67 -9.43
C GLU A 119 -1.53 30.48 -8.82
N ASP A 120 -2.70 30.80 -8.26
CA ASP A 120 -3.85 29.91 -8.24
C ASP A 120 -4.22 29.60 -9.70
N SER A 121 -3.46 28.73 -10.35
CA SER A 121 -3.85 28.16 -11.63
C SER A 121 -4.67 26.90 -11.37
N SER A 122 -5.94 27.13 -11.03
CA SER A 122 -7.02 26.19 -11.33
C SER A 122 -6.98 25.87 -12.84
N PRO A 123 -6.87 24.61 -13.28
CA PRO A 123 -7.21 24.28 -14.66
C PRO A 123 -8.70 23.92 -14.71
N ASP A 124 -9.45 24.88 -15.22
CA ASP A 124 -10.57 24.70 -16.15
C ASP A 124 -11.69 23.72 -15.80
N GLN A 125 -12.83 24.32 -15.46
CA GLN A 125 -14.15 23.82 -15.80
C GLN A 125 -14.42 23.98 -17.30
N VAL A 126 -14.26 22.92 -18.10
CA VAL A 126 -15.00 22.69 -19.36
C VAL A 126 -14.79 21.19 -19.71
N GLU A 127 -15.75 20.31 -20.02
CA GLU A 127 -17.09 20.41 -20.57
C GLU A 127 -17.95 19.24 -20.07
N THR A 128 -19.23 19.52 -19.89
CA THR A 128 -20.33 18.56 -19.74
C THR A 128 -20.49 17.69 -20.97
N ASN A 129 -19.74 16.59 -21.10
CA ASN A 129 -20.10 15.42 -21.91
C ASN A 129 -19.34 14.18 -21.39
N ASP A 130 -20.10 13.15 -20.97
CA ASP A 130 -19.65 11.84 -20.47
C ASP A 130 -19.26 11.71 -18.97
N ASN A 131 -20.26 11.91 -18.11
CA ASN A 131 -20.14 11.71 -16.65
C ASN A 131 -19.79 10.26 -16.22
N ARG A 132 -19.87 9.26 -17.13
CA ARG A 132 -19.56 7.85 -16.81
C ARG A 132 -18.17 7.43 -17.27
N GLN A 133 -17.66 7.95 -18.39
CA GLN A 133 -16.25 7.76 -18.75
C GLN A 133 -15.31 8.39 -17.72
N THR A 134 -15.67 9.54 -17.14
CA THR A 134 -14.88 10.18 -16.08
C THR A 134 -14.88 9.38 -14.77
N GLU A 135 -15.98 8.75 -14.37
CA GLU A 135 -16.02 7.95 -13.14
C GLU A 135 -15.24 6.63 -13.29
N SER A 136 -15.46 5.91 -14.40
CA SER A 136 -14.77 4.64 -14.66
C SER A 136 -13.26 4.81 -14.85
N SER A 137 -12.82 5.90 -15.48
CA SER A 137 -11.40 6.26 -15.58
C SER A 137 -10.79 6.62 -14.23
N ARG A 138 -11.51 7.36 -13.36
CA ARG A 138 -11.09 7.62 -11.97
C ARG A 138 -10.94 6.34 -11.16
N ILE A 139 -11.92 5.43 -11.22
CA ILE A 139 -11.84 4.13 -10.54
C ILE A 139 -10.61 3.34 -11.03
N ARG A 140 -10.38 3.30 -12.35
CA ARG A 140 -9.23 2.59 -12.92
C ARG A 140 -7.90 3.24 -12.56
N GLY A 141 -7.85 4.57 -12.45
CA GLY A 141 -6.69 5.32 -11.98
C GLY A 141 -6.36 5.01 -10.52
N ALA A 142 -7.36 5.02 -9.65
CA ALA A 142 -7.23 4.67 -8.24
C ALA A 142 -6.74 3.23 -8.05
N ILE A 143 -7.34 2.26 -8.76
CA ILE A 143 -6.92 0.85 -8.71
C ILE A 143 -5.46 0.67 -9.16
N ARG A 144 -5.00 1.41 -10.18
CA ARG A 144 -3.62 1.35 -10.66
C ARG A 144 -2.63 1.97 -9.68
N THR A 145 -2.99 3.13 -9.12
CA THR A 145 -2.16 3.81 -8.13
C THR A 145 -2.01 2.90 -6.91
N ASP A 146 -3.12 2.38 -6.39
CA ASP A 146 -3.14 1.43 -5.27
C ASP A 146 -2.32 0.16 -5.54
N PHE A 147 -2.30 -0.36 -6.77
CA PHE A 147 -1.47 -1.53 -7.10
C PHE A 147 0.03 -1.27 -6.93
N ILE A 148 0.52 -0.17 -7.50
CA ILE A 148 1.95 0.21 -7.45
C ILE A 148 2.37 0.42 -6.00
N LEU A 149 1.53 1.14 -5.28
CA LEU A 149 1.66 1.51 -3.90
C LEU A 149 1.63 0.28 -2.97
N SER A 150 0.67 -0.61 -3.17
CA SER A 150 0.56 -1.87 -2.44
C SER A 150 1.78 -2.76 -2.69
N ALA A 151 2.38 -2.71 -3.89
CA ALA A 151 3.58 -3.46 -4.19
C ALA A 151 4.75 -3.05 -3.28
N GLU A 152 4.93 -1.76 -3.04
CA GLU A 152 5.98 -1.24 -2.17
C GLU A 152 5.80 -1.71 -0.72
N ILE A 153 4.59 -1.53 -0.16
CA ILE A 153 4.26 -1.98 1.19
C ILE A 153 4.47 -3.49 1.33
N ILE A 154 4.03 -4.28 0.34
CA ILE A 154 4.15 -5.74 0.35
C ILE A 154 5.62 -6.17 0.27
N VAL A 155 6.45 -5.52 -0.54
CA VAL A 155 7.89 -5.80 -0.62
C VAL A 155 8.60 -5.46 0.69
N ILE A 156 8.29 -4.31 1.30
CA ILE A 156 8.86 -3.94 2.61
C ILE A 156 8.44 -4.95 3.68
N THR A 157 7.16 -5.32 3.69
CA THR A 157 6.61 -6.33 4.60
C THR A 157 7.29 -7.68 4.41
N LEU A 158 7.46 -8.12 3.16
CA LEU A 158 8.16 -9.36 2.82
C LEU A 158 9.59 -9.34 3.38
N GLY A 159 10.30 -8.21 3.27
CA GLY A 159 11.62 -8.04 3.90
C GLY A 159 11.63 -8.11 5.43
N VAL A 160 10.52 -7.80 6.11
CA VAL A 160 10.39 -7.95 7.59
C VAL A 160 10.23 -9.41 7.98
N VAL A 161 9.54 -10.21 7.16
CA VAL A 161 9.20 -11.59 7.47
C VAL A 161 10.00 -12.63 6.68
N ALA A 162 10.98 -12.22 5.87
CA ALA A 162 11.74 -13.09 4.97
C ALA A 162 12.36 -14.31 5.68
N ASP A 163 12.80 -14.14 6.94
CA ASP A 163 13.42 -15.20 7.76
C ASP A 163 12.41 -16.04 8.56
N LYS A 164 11.11 -15.75 8.47
CA LYS A 164 10.05 -16.45 9.22
C LYS A 164 9.49 -17.66 8.46
N PRO A 165 8.86 -18.61 9.16
CA PRO A 165 8.17 -19.72 8.51
C PRO A 165 7.10 -19.23 7.52
N PHE A 166 6.88 -20.01 6.46
CA PHE A 166 5.95 -19.68 5.38
C PHE A 166 4.56 -19.26 5.87
N PHE A 167 3.99 -19.97 6.84
CA PHE A 167 2.66 -19.64 7.38
C PHE A 167 2.60 -18.29 8.08
N THR A 168 3.67 -17.92 8.80
CA THR A 168 3.79 -16.58 9.41
C THR A 168 3.91 -15.52 8.32
N GLN A 169 4.74 -15.76 7.29
CA GLN A 169 4.88 -14.84 6.15
C GLN A 169 3.55 -14.58 5.45
N LEU A 170 2.86 -15.65 5.08
CA LEU A 170 1.56 -15.60 4.42
C LEU A 170 0.54 -14.84 5.28
N SER A 171 0.46 -15.18 6.58
CA SER A 171 -0.51 -14.55 7.48
C SER A 171 -0.25 -13.06 7.67
N VAL A 172 1.02 -12.65 7.82
CA VAL A 172 1.39 -11.23 7.94
C VAL A 172 1.10 -10.48 6.64
N LEU A 173 1.48 -11.02 5.48
CA LEU A 173 1.22 -10.39 4.18
C LEU A 173 -0.26 -10.23 3.90
N VAL A 174 -1.07 -11.25 4.21
CA VAL A 174 -2.53 -11.18 4.09
C VAL A 174 -3.11 -10.15 5.06
N ALA A 175 -2.65 -10.13 6.32
CA ALA A 175 -3.12 -9.16 7.31
C ALA A 175 -2.84 -7.72 6.86
N ILE A 176 -1.62 -7.43 6.38
CA ILE A 176 -1.25 -6.13 5.84
C ILE A 176 -2.07 -5.80 4.59
N ALA A 177 -2.19 -6.72 3.64
CA ALA A 177 -2.97 -6.50 2.42
C ALA A 177 -4.43 -6.12 2.72
N LEU A 178 -5.06 -6.82 3.67
CA LEU A 178 -6.43 -6.51 4.10
C LEU A 178 -6.52 -5.17 4.83
N LEU A 179 -5.53 -4.82 5.64
CA LEU A 179 -5.50 -3.52 6.34
C LEU A 179 -5.38 -2.33 5.38
N MET A 180 -4.72 -2.53 4.23
CA MET A 180 -4.47 -1.49 3.22
C MET A 180 -5.49 -1.47 2.07
N THR A 181 -6.56 -2.25 2.14
CA THR A 181 -7.66 -2.25 1.15
C THR A 181 -8.75 -1.29 1.59
#